data_AF-A0A2V9ZVB1-F1
#
_entry.id   AF-A0A2V9ZVB1-F1
#
_cell.length_a   1.000
_cell.length_b   1.000
_cell.length_c   1.000
_cell.angle_alpha   90.00
_cell.angle_beta   90.00
_cell.angle_gamma   90.00
#
_symmetry.space_group_name_H-M   'P 1'
#
loop_
_entity.id
_entity.type
_entity.pdbx_description
1 polymer ?
#
loop_
_entity_poly.entity_id
_entity_poly.type
_entity_poly.pdbx_seq_one_letter_code
_entity_poly.pdbx_strand_id
1 'polypeptide(L)'
;MKAGDSTPYRITLADFTVPFVSFGVLLGVALMAAETKMDIGMYRTIYTIWVTAALVIPALCAFALPGNSERIRNTWLLFWTFSFIVYLVHISYAIFSVYHGSMQEFLAGQGMFAAINNVIFTLLWTLDVLLAWFDHHDTRWLRFERVFSHIYIGLTFIISTVFLKHGFINVIGIILTASVMRFAAPVRGQIPLRSLRPLPY
;
A
#
# COMPACT_ATOMS: atom_id res chain seq x y z
N MET A 1 16.47 -11.65 4.93
CA MET A 1 17.21 -10.90 3.89
C MET A 1 18.70 -11.00 4.19
N LYS A 2 19.50 -11.56 3.27
CA LYS A 2 20.96 -11.43 3.36
C LYS A 2 21.34 -9.97 3.07
N ALA A 3 22.31 -9.44 3.82
CA ALA A 3 22.97 -8.19 3.49
C ALA A 3 23.52 -8.29 2.06
N GLY A 4 23.16 -7.36 1.18
CA GLY A 4 23.54 -7.43 -0.22
C GLY A 4 23.00 -6.24 -1.00
N ASP A 5 23.91 -5.32 -1.27
CA ASP A 5 23.85 -4.18 -2.18
C ASP A 5 22.87 -3.05 -1.87
N SER A 6 23.44 -1.93 -1.39
CA SER A 6 22.91 -0.58 -1.47
C SER A 6 22.87 -0.07 -2.92
N THR A 7 22.43 -0.90 -3.85
CA THR A 7 22.36 -0.55 -5.26
C THR A 7 21.06 0.22 -5.52
N PRO A 8 21.13 1.37 -6.22
CA PRO A 8 19.95 2.08 -6.67
C PRO A 8 19.03 1.17 -7.48
N TYR A 9 17.72 1.40 -7.40
CA TYR A 9 16.75 0.66 -8.23
C TYR A 9 17.06 0.86 -9.72
N ARG A 10 17.25 -0.24 -10.44
CA ARG A 10 17.37 -0.22 -11.90
C ARG A 10 15.99 -0.42 -12.49
N ILE A 11 15.27 0.68 -12.67
CA ILE A 11 13.91 0.67 -13.22
C ILE A 11 14.00 0.71 -14.74
N THR A 12 13.55 -0.36 -15.40
CA THR A 12 13.42 -0.38 -16.86
C THR A 12 12.15 0.33 -17.31
N LEU A 13 12.07 0.73 -18.58
CA LEU A 13 10.83 1.28 -19.15
C LEU A 13 9.65 0.31 -19.01
N ALA A 14 9.91 -0.99 -19.16
CA ALA A 14 8.89 -2.02 -19.00
C ALA A 14 8.39 -2.10 -17.55
N ASP A 15 9.29 -2.02 -16.56
CA ASP A 15 8.92 -2.02 -15.14
C ASP A 15 8.08 -0.80 -14.78
N PHE A 16 8.37 0.37 -15.37
CA PHE A 16 7.64 1.61 -15.13
C PHE A 16 6.26 1.64 -15.80
N THR A 17 6.17 1.11 -17.03
CA THR A 17 4.97 1.24 -17.87
C THR A 17 3.74 0.61 -17.23
N VAL A 18 3.87 -0.59 -16.66
CA VAL A 18 2.71 -1.31 -16.10
C VAL A 18 2.10 -0.57 -14.90
N PRO A 19 2.86 -0.17 -13.85
CA PRO A 19 2.34 0.63 -12.76
C PRO A 19 1.81 1.99 -13.22
N PHE A 20 2.53 2.70 -14.10
CA PHE A 20 2.15 4.03 -14.55
C PHE A 20 0.85 4.04 -15.37
N VAL A 21 0.71 3.11 -16.32
CA VAL A 21 -0.53 2.98 -17.12
C VAL A 21 -1.69 2.56 -16.24
N SER A 22 -1.49 1.61 -15.31
CA SER A 22 -2.54 1.19 -14.37
C SER A 22 -3.00 2.36 -13.50
N PHE A 23 -2.05 3.13 -12.98
CA PHE A 23 -2.30 4.37 -12.25
C PHE A 23 -3.12 5.38 -13.08
N GLY A 24 -2.64 5.74 -14.27
CA GLY A 24 -3.26 6.77 -15.10
C GLY A 24 -4.66 6.38 -15.57
N VAL A 25 -4.83 5.14 -16.03
CA VAL A 25 -6.13 4.64 -16.50
C VAL A 25 -7.13 4.54 -15.35
N LEU A 26 -6.75 3.92 -14.22
CA LEU A 26 -7.69 3.76 -13.10
C LEU A 26 -8.06 5.11 -12.49
N LEU A 27 -7.10 6.01 -12.29
CA LEU A 27 -7.38 7.36 -11.78
C LEU A 27 -8.26 8.14 -12.77
N GLY A 28 -7.94 8.14 -14.07
CA GLY A 28 -8.73 8.81 -15.08
C GLY A 28 -10.17 8.31 -15.13
N VAL A 29 -10.37 6.99 -15.15
CA VAL A 29 -11.70 6.37 -15.12
C VAL A 29 -12.45 6.73 -13.84
N ALA A 30 -11.79 6.70 -12.68
CA ALA A 30 -12.41 7.08 -11.41
C ALA A 30 -12.90 8.53 -11.40
N LEU A 31 -12.10 9.46 -11.92
CA LEU A 31 -12.49 10.88 -11.99
C LEU A 31 -13.62 11.10 -13.00
N MET A 32 -13.57 10.50 -14.19
CA MET A 32 -14.66 10.58 -15.18
C MET A 32 -15.95 9.93 -14.67
N ALA A 33 -15.86 8.80 -13.97
CA ALA A 33 -17.04 8.12 -13.42
C ALA A 33 -17.75 8.98 -12.38
N ALA A 34 -17.02 9.80 -11.61
CA ALA A 34 -17.61 10.71 -10.63
C ALA A 34 -18.46 11.82 -11.28
N GLU A 35 -18.19 12.22 -12.52
CA GLU A 35 -18.99 13.21 -13.26
C GLU A 35 -20.43 12.74 -13.51
N THR A 36 -20.66 11.43 -13.45
CA THR A 36 -22.01 10.84 -13.63
C THR A 36 -22.87 10.90 -12.37
N LYS A 37 -22.38 11.54 -11.30
CA LYS A 37 -22.99 11.55 -9.97
C LYS A 37 -23.36 12.96 -9.56
N MET A 38 -24.44 13.07 -8.78
CA MET A 38 -24.95 14.35 -8.28
C MET A 38 -23.96 15.05 -7.34
N ASP A 39 -23.26 14.27 -6.50
CA ASP A 39 -22.22 14.78 -5.61
C ASP A 39 -20.83 14.39 -6.13
N ILE A 40 -20.31 15.22 -7.03
CA ILE A 40 -19.02 14.96 -7.68
C ILE A 40 -17.89 14.89 -6.66
N GLY A 41 -17.89 15.75 -5.64
CA GLY A 41 -16.85 15.80 -4.61
C GLY A 41 -16.78 14.53 -3.77
N MET A 42 -17.93 14.07 -3.29
CA MET A 42 -18.04 12.81 -2.56
C MET A 42 -17.64 11.61 -3.41
N TYR A 43 -18.11 11.52 -4.65
CA TYR A 43 -17.80 10.36 -5.50
C TYR A 43 -16.36 10.36 -6.02
N ARG A 44 -15.73 11.51 -6.27
CA ARG A 44 -14.28 11.59 -6.50
C ARG A 44 -13.51 11.08 -5.29
N THR A 45 -13.94 11.43 -4.08
CA THR A 45 -13.35 10.92 -2.83
C THR A 45 -13.50 9.40 -2.72
N ILE A 46 -14.68 8.85 -3.02
CA ILE A 46 -14.95 7.40 -2.97
C ILE A 46 -14.16 6.63 -4.01
N TYR A 47 -14.17 7.06 -5.27
CA TYR A 47 -13.53 6.31 -6.35
C TYR A 47 -12.00 6.37 -6.29
N THR A 48 -11.43 7.49 -5.84
CA THR A 48 -9.97 7.59 -5.66
C THR A 48 -9.45 6.62 -4.60
N ILE A 49 -10.14 6.43 -3.47
CA ILE A 49 -9.72 5.42 -2.48
C ILE A 49 -9.87 3.98 -3.00
N TRP A 50 -10.85 3.72 -3.89
CA TRP A 50 -10.95 2.41 -4.55
C TRP A 50 -9.74 2.15 -5.46
N VAL A 51 -9.30 3.17 -6.19
CA VAL A 51 -8.10 3.07 -7.04
C VAL A 51 -6.85 2.89 -6.20
N THR A 52 -6.69 3.62 -5.10
CA THR A 52 -5.60 3.39 -4.15
C THR A 52 -5.59 1.95 -3.68
N ALA A 53 -6.73 1.41 -3.23
CA ALA A 53 -6.84 0.03 -2.76
C ALA A 53 -6.52 -0.99 -3.87
N ALA A 54 -6.94 -0.73 -5.11
CA ALA A 54 -6.62 -1.61 -6.24
C ALA A 54 -5.10 -1.63 -6.54
N LEU A 55 -4.45 -0.47 -6.51
CA LEU A 55 -3.01 -0.33 -6.79
C LEU A 55 -2.13 -0.79 -5.64
N VAL A 56 -2.59 -0.73 -4.39
CA VAL A 56 -1.81 -1.17 -3.22
C VAL A 56 -1.70 -2.70 -3.16
N ILE A 57 -2.67 -3.44 -3.73
CA ILE A 57 -2.66 -4.91 -3.77
C ILE A 57 -1.37 -5.47 -4.39
N PRO A 58 -0.98 -5.13 -5.63
CA PRO A 58 0.25 -5.65 -6.22
C PRO A 58 1.50 -5.22 -5.45
N ALA A 59 1.51 -4.04 -4.82
CA ALA A 59 2.61 -3.60 -3.97
C ALA A 59 2.77 -4.50 -2.74
N LEU A 60 1.69 -4.75 -2.00
CA LEU A 60 1.70 -5.61 -0.81
C LEU A 60 2.00 -7.07 -1.16
N CYS A 61 1.51 -7.55 -2.30
CA CYS A 61 1.86 -8.88 -2.79
C CYS A 61 3.36 -8.99 -3.12
N ALA A 62 3.91 -8.02 -3.85
CA ALA A 62 5.33 -7.98 -4.16
C ALA A 62 6.19 -7.87 -2.90
N PHE A 63 5.74 -7.11 -1.89
CA PHE A 63 6.41 -7.01 -0.59
C PHE A 63 6.42 -8.34 0.18
N ALA A 64 5.32 -9.12 0.11
CA ALA A 64 5.19 -10.39 0.82
C ALA A 64 5.91 -11.56 0.13
N LEU A 65 6.18 -11.47 -1.18
CA LEU A 65 6.80 -12.55 -1.94
C LEU A 65 8.25 -12.81 -1.49
N PRO A 66 8.64 -14.08 -1.27
CA PRO A 66 10.02 -14.42 -0.93
C PRO A 66 10.93 -14.23 -2.14
N GLY A 67 12.10 -13.62 -1.93
CA GLY A 67 13.12 -13.44 -2.95
C GLY A 67 13.72 -12.04 -2.93
N ASN A 68 14.65 -11.77 -3.84
CA ASN A 68 15.25 -10.44 -4.01
C ASN A 68 15.47 -10.09 -5.49
N SER A 69 14.56 -10.53 -6.36
CA SER A 69 14.66 -10.17 -7.77
C SER A 69 14.41 -8.66 -7.96
N GLU A 70 15.14 -8.04 -8.88
CA GLU A 70 14.97 -6.62 -9.20
C GLU A 70 13.53 -6.32 -9.63
N ARG A 71 12.89 -7.22 -10.37
CA ARG A 71 11.51 -7.07 -10.84
C ARG A 71 10.50 -7.02 -9.69
N ILE A 72 10.62 -7.89 -8.69
CA ILE A 72 9.74 -7.88 -7.51
C ILE A 72 9.91 -6.56 -6.76
N ARG A 73 11.17 -6.14 -6.57
CA ARG A 73 11.50 -4.90 -5.88
C ARG A 73 11.00 -3.65 -6.62
N ASN A 74 11.16 -3.58 -7.93
CA ASN A 74 10.64 -2.48 -8.77
C ASN A 74 9.11 -2.46 -8.77
N THR A 75 8.46 -3.62 -8.86
CA THR A 75 6.99 -3.75 -8.80
C THR A 75 6.47 -3.22 -7.47
N TRP A 76 7.07 -3.66 -6.36
CA TRP A 76 6.75 -3.17 -5.03
C TRP A 76 6.88 -1.64 -4.96
N LEU A 77 8.06 -1.09 -5.26
CA LEU A 77 8.34 0.34 -5.14
C LEU A 77 7.37 1.20 -5.96
N LEU A 78 7.16 0.83 -7.22
CA LEU A 78 6.38 1.64 -8.16
C LEU A 78 4.89 1.59 -7.85
N PHE A 79 4.30 0.41 -7.62
CA PHE A 79 2.89 0.33 -7.24
C PHE A 79 2.63 0.97 -5.88
N TRP A 80 3.55 0.82 -4.93
CA TRP A 80 3.47 1.48 -3.64
C TRP A 80 3.46 3.01 -3.79
N THR A 81 4.37 3.55 -4.60
CA THR A 81 4.45 4.99 -4.88
C THR A 81 3.22 5.51 -5.61
N PHE A 82 2.77 4.85 -6.67
CA PHE A 82 1.58 5.30 -7.40
C PHE A 82 0.29 5.18 -6.59
N SER A 83 0.15 4.13 -5.77
CA SER A 83 -0.98 4.02 -4.85
C SER A 83 -0.98 5.15 -3.82
N PHE A 84 0.18 5.51 -3.28
CA PHE A 84 0.35 6.67 -2.40
C PHE A 84 -0.01 8.00 -3.10
N ILE A 85 0.40 8.20 -4.35
CA ILE A 85 0.02 9.41 -5.11
C ILE A 85 -1.51 9.50 -5.27
N VAL A 86 -2.19 8.40 -5.62
CA VAL A 86 -3.66 8.39 -5.68
C VAL A 86 -4.27 8.63 -4.31
N TYR A 87 -3.66 8.10 -3.24
CA TYR A 87 -4.10 8.36 -1.87
C TYR A 87 -4.01 9.85 -1.50
N LEU A 88 -2.96 10.56 -1.92
CA LEU A 88 -2.87 12.01 -1.73
C LEU A 88 -3.98 12.75 -2.48
N VAL A 89 -4.32 12.31 -3.70
CA VAL A 89 -5.49 12.84 -4.43
C VAL A 89 -6.78 12.57 -3.66
N HIS A 90 -6.96 11.36 -3.13
CA HIS A 90 -8.10 11.01 -2.27
C HIS A 90 -8.21 11.93 -1.05
N ILE A 91 -7.12 12.11 -0.29
CA ILE A 91 -7.12 12.99 0.88
C ILE A 91 -7.42 14.43 0.49
N SER A 92 -6.92 14.90 -0.65
CA SER A 92 -7.21 16.26 -1.13
C SER A 92 -8.70 16.47 -1.36
N TYR A 93 -9.40 15.52 -1.99
CA TYR A 93 -10.85 15.60 -2.17
C TYR A 93 -11.61 15.44 -0.86
N ALA A 94 -11.16 14.55 0.03
CA ALA A 94 -11.77 14.42 1.35
C ALA A 94 -11.71 15.75 2.12
N ILE A 95 -10.53 16.37 2.20
CA ILE A 95 -10.35 17.64 2.92
C ILE A 95 -11.13 18.78 2.26
N PHE A 96 -10.94 19.00 0.95
CA PHE A 96 -11.45 20.21 0.29
C PHE A 96 -12.88 20.08 -0.23
N SER A 97 -13.30 18.89 -0.65
CA SER A 97 -14.64 18.69 -1.22
C SER A 97 -15.65 18.15 -0.23
N VAL A 98 -15.25 17.27 0.70
CA VAL A 98 -16.18 16.70 1.69
C VAL A 98 -16.23 17.51 2.98
N TYR A 99 -15.08 17.99 3.44
CA TYR A 99 -14.95 18.76 4.68
C TYR A 99 -14.67 20.25 4.47
N HIS A 100 -14.80 20.75 3.24
CA HIS A 100 -14.71 22.18 2.88
C HIS A 100 -13.44 22.89 3.36
N GLY A 101 -12.33 22.17 3.58
CA GLY A 101 -11.09 22.71 4.15
C GLY A 101 -11.17 23.01 5.65
N SER A 102 -12.25 22.64 6.34
CA SER A 102 -12.47 22.86 7.76
C SER A 102 -11.94 21.69 8.60
N MET A 103 -10.94 21.97 9.44
CA MET A 103 -10.44 20.99 10.41
C MET A 103 -11.52 20.56 11.41
N GLN A 104 -12.44 21.47 11.74
CA GLN A 104 -13.55 21.18 12.64
C GLN A 104 -14.52 20.19 12.01
N GLU A 105 -14.88 20.37 10.74
CA GLU A 105 -15.73 19.42 10.00
C GLU A 105 -15.03 18.08 9.78
N PHE A 106 -13.74 18.10 9.48
CA PHE A 106 -12.91 16.89 9.37
C PHE A 106 -12.97 16.08 10.67
N LEU A 107 -12.70 16.71 11.82
CA LEU A 107 -12.72 16.02 13.12
C LEU A 107 -14.13 15.56 13.52
N ALA A 108 -15.15 16.40 13.32
CA ALA A 108 -16.52 16.09 13.68
C ALA A 108 -17.14 14.99 12.79
N GLY A 109 -16.84 15.01 11.49
CA GLY A 109 -17.47 14.12 10.51
C GLY A 109 -16.91 12.70 10.49
N GLN A 110 -15.65 12.48 10.90
CA GLN A 110 -15.07 11.13 10.99
C GLN A 110 -14.86 10.65 12.45
N GLY A 111 -14.90 11.56 13.41
CA GLY A 111 -14.53 11.31 14.80
C GLY A 111 -13.02 11.39 15.03
N MET A 112 -12.64 11.73 16.26
CA MET A 112 -11.24 11.99 16.64
C MET A 112 -10.30 10.82 16.35
N PHE A 113 -10.73 9.59 16.64
CA PHE A 113 -9.92 8.40 16.42
C PHE A 113 -9.58 8.18 14.94
N ALA A 114 -10.57 8.25 14.05
CA ALA A 114 -10.34 8.06 12.62
C ALA A 114 -9.49 9.18 12.02
N ALA A 115 -9.69 10.43 12.48
CA ALA A 115 -8.87 11.56 12.06
C ALA A 115 -7.39 11.39 12.41
N ILE A 116 -7.10 11.02 13.67
CA ILE A 116 -5.73 10.75 14.13
C ILE A 116 -5.13 9.59 13.33
N ASN A 117 -5.89 8.51 13.13
CA ASN A 117 -5.44 7.36 12.36
C ASN A 117 -5.08 7.74 10.91
N ASN A 118 -5.92 8.54 10.25
CA ASN A 118 -5.66 9.01 8.88
C ASN A 118 -4.41 9.90 8.79
N VAL A 119 -4.16 10.75 9.78
CA VAL A 119 -2.93 11.56 9.86
C VAL A 119 -1.70 10.67 10.02
N ILE A 120 -1.72 9.76 11.00
CA ILE A 120 -0.60 8.82 11.25
C ILE A 120 -0.33 7.96 10.02
N PHE A 121 -1.39 7.40 9.41
CA PHE A 121 -1.31 6.64 8.16
C PHE A 121 -0.65 7.42 7.03
N THR A 122 -1.05 8.68 6.85
CA THR A 122 -0.49 9.54 5.79
C THR A 122 0.99 9.82 6.04
N LEU A 123 1.36 10.15 7.28
CA LEU A 123 2.75 10.46 7.64
C LEU A 123 3.66 9.24 7.52
N LEU A 124 3.23 8.07 8.00
CA LEU A 124 3.99 6.83 7.90
C LEU A 124 4.18 6.41 6.44
N TRP A 125 3.12 6.48 5.62
CA TRP A 125 3.25 6.14 4.21
C TRP A 125 4.18 7.12 3.47
N THR A 126 4.07 8.42 3.79
CA THR A 126 4.99 9.43 3.25
C THR A 126 6.43 9.12 3.62
N LEU A 127 6.68 8.82 4.89
CA LEU A 127 8.01 8.48 5.39
C LEU A 127 8.58 7.25 4.66
N ASP A 128 7.83 6.14 4.58
CA ASP A 128 8.31 4.93 3.91
C ASP A 128 8.59 5.15 2.42
N VAL A 129 7.73 5.91 1.71
CA VAL A 129 7.96 6.25 0.29
C VAL A 129 9.23 7.09 0.15
N LEU A 130 9.42 8.13 0.97
CA LEU A 130 10.63 8.95 0.93
C LEU A 130 11.87 8.12 1.24
N LEU A 131 11.84 7.30 2.28
CA LEU A 131 12.94 6.39 2.61
C LEU A 131 13.20 5.39 1.49
N ALA A 132 12.17 4.89 0.81
CA ALA A 132 12.32 3.94 -0.29
C ALA A 132 13.05 4.55 -1.50
N TRP A 133 12.85 5.84 -1.78
CA TRP A 133 13.49 6.53 -2.90
C TRP A 133 14.84 7.15 -2.55
N PHE A 134 15.03 7.63 -1.32
CA PHE A 134 16.21 8.41 -0.95
C PHE A 134 17.22 7.64 -0.09
N ASP A 135 16.79 6.63 0.67
CA ASP A 135 17.67 5.85 1.54
C ASP A 135 17.79 4.40 1.08
N HIS A 136 18.98 4.03 0.63
CA HIS A 136 19.30 2.70 0.12
C HIS A 136 20.09 1.86 1.13
N HIS A 137 20.29 2.36 2.36
CA HIS A 137 21.02 1.62 3.39
C HIS A 137 20.16 0.50 3.98
N ASP A 138 20.73 -0.69 4.17
CA ASP A 138 20.04 -1.82 4.80
C ASP A 138 20.19 -1.80 6.33
N THR A 139 19.75 -0.72 6.98
CA THR A 139 19.78 -0.63 8.45
C THR A 139 18.62 -1.42 9.08
N ARG A 140 18.79 -1.86 10.34
CA ARG A 140 17.72 -2.56 11.07
C ARG A 140 16.50 -1.67 11.29
N TRP A 141 16.71 -0.37 11.48
CA TRP A 141 15.66 0.62 11.64
C TRP A 141 14.80 0.75 10.39
N LEU A 142 15.41 0.90 9.21
CA LEU A 142 14.68 1.03 7.94
C LEU A 142 13.86 -0.22 7.63
N ARG A 143 14.39 -1.41 7.95
CA ARG A 143 13.63 -2.67 7.83
C ARG A 143 12.42 -2.70 8.76
N PHE A 144 12.59 -2.24 9.99
CA PHE A 144 11.50 -2.19 10.96
C PHE A 144 10.42 -1.20 10.52
N GLU A 145 10.80 0.02 10.17
CA GLU A 145 9.89 1.06 9.67
C GLU A 145 9.11 0.55 8.45
N ARG A 146 9.81 0.01 7.45
CA ARG A 146 9.17 -0.52 6.25
C ARG A 146 8.18 -1.64 6.54
N VAL A 147 8.58 -2.66 7.30
CA VAL A 147 7.70 -3.78 7.66
C VAL A 147 6.49 -3.28 8.45
N PHE A 148 6.72 -2.39 9.41
CA PHE A 148 5.65 -1.79 10.21
C PHE A 148 4.67 -1.01 9.36
N SER A 149 5.14 -0.11 8.49
CA SER A 149 4.34 0.70 7.58
C SER A 149 3.48 -0.18 6.67
N HIS A 150 4.04 -1.24 6.08
CA HIS A 150 3.31 -2.16 5.21
C HIS A 150 2.23 -2.95 5.95
N ILE A 151 2.53 -3.46 7.15
CA ILE A 151 1.56 -4.17 7.98
C ILE A 151 0.44 -3.21 8.40
N TYR A 152 0.79 -2.05 8.94
CA TYR A 152 -0.17 -1.07 9.44
C TYR A 152 -1.10 -0.54 8.33
N ILE A 153 -0.53 -0.15 7.18
CA ILE A 153 -1.30 0.33 6.02
C ILE A 153 -2.16 -0.79 5.44
N GLY A 154 -1.59 -1.99 5.27
CA GLY A 154 -2.33 -3.15 4.78
C GLY A 154 -3.51 -3.52 5.68
N LEU A 155 -3.30 -3.57 7.00
CA LEU A 155 -4.37 -3.83 7.97
C LEU A 155 -5.43 -2.72 7.97
N THR A 156 -5.02 -1.46 7.87
CA THR A 156 -5.95 -0.33 7.80
C THR A 156 -6.86 -0.44 6.57
N PHE A 157 -6.31 -0.80 5.41
CA PHE A 157 -7.12 -1.06 4.22
C PHE A 157 -8.05 -2.25 4.41
N ILE A 158 -7.56 -3.38 4.93
CA ILE A 158 -8.39 -4.57 5.17
C ILE A 158 -9.55 -4.25 6.11
N ILE A 159 -9.27 -3.64 7.26
CA ILE A 159 -10.28 -3.27 8.25
C ILE A 159 -11.32 -2.33 7.63
N SER A 160 -10.85 -1.28 6.93
CA SER A 160 -11.73 -0.26 6.36
C SER A 160 -12.57 -0.78 5.19
N THR A 161 -12.04 -1.68 4.37
CA THR A 161 -12.71 -2.16 3.15
C THR A 161 -13.62 -3.37 3.43
N VAL A 162 -13.23 -4.26 4.35
CA VAL A 162 -13.97 -5.50 4.63
C VAL A 162 -15.00 -5.31 5.74
N PHE A 163 -14.63 -4.60 6.83
CA PHE A 163 -15.46 -4.55 8.04
C PHE A 163 -16.28 -3.27 8.14
N LEU A 164 -15.77 -2.14 7.65
CA LEU A 164 -16.42 -0.84 7.82
C LEU A 164 -17.28 -0.41 6.62
N LYS A 165 -17.05 -0.98 5.43
CA LYS A 165 -17.79 -0.60 4.23
C LYS A 165 -18.46 -1.81 3.57
N HIS A 166 -19.73 -1.65 3.23
CA HIS A 166 -20.50 -2.64 2.48
C HIS A 166 -20.61 -2.22 1.01
N GLY A 167 -20.70 -3.18 0.09
CA GLY A 167 -20.78 -2.95 -1.36
C GLY A 167 -19.50 -3.34 -2.11
N PHE A 168 -19.26 -2.73 -3.28
CA PHE A 168 -18.17 -3.10 -4.20
C PHE A 168 -16.77 -3.04 -3.57
N ILE A 169 -16.53 -2.09 -2.66
CA ILE A 169 -15.26 -1.94 -1.95
C ILE A 169 -14.93 -3.16 -1.07
N ASN A 170 -15.94 -3.89 -0.61
CA ASN A 170 -15.75 -5.12 0.17
C ASN A 170 -15.13 -6.22 -0.72
N VAL A 171 -15.51 -6.30 -2.00
CA VAL A 171 -14.88 -7.24 -2.95
C VAL A 171 -13.38 -6.94 -3.10
N ILE A 172 -13.01 -5.66 -3.21
CA ILE A 172 -11.60 -5.25 -3.26
C ILE A 172 -10.88 -5.63 -1.96
N GLY A 173 -11.53 -5.41 -0.81
CA GLY A 173 -11.01 -5.82 0.49
C GLY A 173 -10.79 -7.32 0.64
N ILE A 174 -11.73 -8.14 0.15
CA ILE A 174 -11.62 -9.60 0.12
C ILE A 174 -10.47 -10.03 -0.79
N ILE A 175 -10.35 -9.45 -1.98
CA ILE A 175 -9.24 -9.73 -2.91
C ILE A 175 -7.90 -9.38 -2.25
N LEU A 176 -7.80 -8.21 -1.62
CA LEU A 176 -6.60 -7.80 -0.87
C LEU A 176 -6.26 -8.83 0.22
N THR A 177 -7.25 -9.18 1.04
CA THR A 177 -7.09 -10.13 2.14
C THR A 177 -6.64 -11.50 1.64
N ALA A 178 -7.32 -12.04 0.63
CA ALA A 178 -6.99 -13.33 0.03
C ALA A 178 -5.59 -13.33 -0.59
N SER A 179 -5.21 -12.24 -1.25
CA SER A 179 -3.89 -12.11 -1.87
C SER A 179 -2.79 -12.07 -0.81
N VAL A 180 -2.93 -11.24 0.22
CA VAL A 180 -1.97 -11.17 1.33
C VAL A 180 -1.88 -12.52 2.05
N MET A 181 -3.00 -13.16 2.39
CA MET A 181 -2.99 -14.48 3.05
C MET A 181 -2.33 -15.57 2.21
N ARG A 182 -2.53 -15.57 0.89
CA ARG A 182 -1.93 -16.56 0.00
C ARG A 182 -0.40 -16.47 -0.03
N PHE A 183 0.15 -15.27 0.11
CA PHE A 183 1.60 -15.04 0.14
C PHE A 183 2.18 -14.99 1.57
N ALA A 184 1.35 -14.77 2.59
CA ALA A 184 1.69 -14.86 4.01
C ALA A 184 1.55 -16.28 4.60
N ALA A 185 1.07 -17.26 3.81
CA ALA A 185 1.03 -18.66 4.21
C ALA A 185 2.45 -19.12 4.61
N PRO A 186 2.58 -19.87 5.73
CA PRO A 186 3.79 -19.91 6.50
C PRO A 186 4.97 -20.45 5.71
N VAL A 187 6.13 -19.85 5.96
CA VAL A 187 7.47 -20.44 5.82
C VAL A 187 7.49 -21.79 6.55
N ARG A 188 6.91 -22.82 5.94
CA ARG A 188 6.81 -24.18 6.47
C ARG A 188 7.60 -25.06 5.52
N GLY A 189 8.92 -25.11 5.72
CA GLY A 189 9.76 -26.02 4.94
C GLY A 189 11.26 -25.74 4.83
N GLN A 190 11.83 -24.79 5.57
CA GLN A 190 13.30 -24.64 5.62
C GLN A 190 13.81 -24.68 7.07
N ILE A 191 13.50 -25.76 7.78
CA ILE A 191 14.47 -26.31 8.73
C ILE A 191 15.18 -27.41 7.94
N PRO A 192 16.43 -27.20 7.49
CA PRO A 192 17.23 -28.30 7.00
C PRO A 192 17.44 -29.23 8.19
N LEU A 193 16.82 -30.41 8.18
CA LEU A 193 17.27 -31.55 8.96
C LEU A 193 18.65 -31.97 8.42
N ARG A 194 19.68 -31.18 8.71
CA ARG A 194 21.07 -31.49 8.35
C ARG A 194 21.81 -31.86 9.63
N SER A 195 21.88 -33.17 9.81
CA SER A 195 22.90 -33.92 10.52
C SER A 195 23.13 -33.59 12.00
N LEU A 196 22.38 -34.27 12.87
CA LEU A 196 22.99 -34.90 14.04
C LEU A 196 24.05 -35.88 13.51
N ARG A 197 25.31 -35.44 13.38
CA ARG A 197 26.42 -36.39 13.34
C ARG A 197 26.61 -36.91 14.77
N PRO A 198 26.69 -38.22 15.00
CA PRO A 198 27.17 -38.72 16.28
C PRO A 198 28.62 -38.27 16.47
N LEU A 199 28.93 -37.76 17.67
CA LEU A 199 30.30 -37.51 18.12
C LEU A 199 31.07 -38.85 18.10
N PRO A 200 32.30 -38.90 17.57
CA PRO A 200 33.17 -40.02 17.85
C PRO A 200 33.64 -39.92 19.32
N TYR A 201 33.75 -41.10 19.93
CA TYR A 201 34.11 -41.41 21.32
C TYR A 201 35.25 -40.57 21.91
#